data_AF-A0AAW6JG12-F1
#
_entry.id   AF-A0AAW6JG12-F1
#
_cell.length_a   1.000
_cell.length_b   1.000
_cell.length_c   1.000
_cell.angle_alpha   90.00
_cell.angle_beta   90.00
_cell.angle_gamma   90.00
#
_symmetry.space_group_name_H-M   'P 1'
#
loop_
_entity.id
_entity.type
_entity.pdbx_description
1 polymer ?
#
loop_
_entity_poly.entity_id
_entity_poly.type
_entity_poly.pdbx_seq_one_letter_code
_entity_poly.pdbx_strand_id
1 'polypeptide(L)'
;MEELLEIRQLLEQGKINEALLLVDELEEMSLSDKINKIDSYGVILLIHLIKQKAEKRSTRSWELSIENAVREINKINKRRKSGGVYLNQTELMEILQQGYQVALKRAALEAFEGRYETEELAEMVNEQEILSQSLELIQK
;
A
#
# COMPACT_ATOMS: atom_id res chain seq x y z
N MET A 1 -23.33 -7.78 -11.72
CA MET A 1 -22.27 -8.64 -11.17
C MET A 1 -22.69 -10.04 -11.52
N GLU A 2 -21.96 -10.63 -12.46
CA GLU A 2 -22.26 -11.94 -13.05
C GLU A 2 -22.05 -13.04 -12.00
N GLU A 3 -21.10 -12.83 -11.09
CA GLU A 3 -20.73 -13.77 -10.02
C GLU A 3 -21.83 -13.89 -8.94
N LEU A 4 -22.54 -12.80 -8.61
CA LEU A 4 -23.68 -12.85 -7.69
C LEU A 4 -24.86 -13.64 -8.27
N LEU A 5 -25.03 -13.61 -9.60
CA LEU A 5 -26.05 -14.37 -10.29
C LEU A 5 -25.67 -15.86 -10.28
N GLU A 6 -24.41 -16.17 -10.50
CA GLU A 6 -23.86 -17.53 -10.46
C GLU A 6 -23.95 -18.15 -9.06
N ILE A 7 -23.56 -17.42 -8.01
CA ILE A 7 -23.78 -17.85 -6.60
C ILE A 7 -25.26 -18.15 -6.36
N ARG A 8 -26.16 -17.27 -6.80
CA ARG A 8 -27.61 -17.49 -6.64
C ARG A 8 -28.06 -18.76 -7.35
N GLN A 9 -27.60 -19.01 -8.57
CA GLN A 9 -27.95 -20.22 -9.33
C GLN A 9 -27.42 -21.49 -8.65
N LEU A 10 -26.17 -21.48 -8.15
CA LEU A 10 -25.59 -22.60 -7.41
C LEU A 10 -26.40 -22.89 -6.14
N LEU A 11 -26.82 -21.86 -5.41
CA LEU A 11 -27.68 -22.00 -4.24
C LEU A 11 -29.07 -22.56 -4.60
N GLU A 12 -29.70 -22.06 -5.67
CA GLU A 12 -31.00 -22.57 -6.17
C GLU A 12 -30.91 -24.04 -6.63
N GLN A 13 -29.73 -24.50 -7.07
CA GLN A 13 -29.45 -25.89 -7.44
C GLN A 13 -29.03 -26.77 -6.26
N GLY A 14 -28.95 -26.24 -5.04
CA GLY A 14 -28.50 -26.97 -3.85
C GLY A 14 -26.99 -27.24 -3.80
N LYS A 15 -26.21 -26.64 -4.71
CA LYS A 15 -24.75 -26.79 -4.82
C LYS A 15 -24.02 -25.85 -3.85
N ILE A 16 -24.27 -26.06 -2.55
CA ILE A 16 -23.79 -25.14 -1.50
C ILE A 16 -22.26 -25.05 -1.48
N ASN A 17 -21.53 -26.16 -1.65
CA ASN A 17 -20.07 -26.15 -1.64
C ASN A 17 -19.46 -25.35 -2.81
N GLU A 18 -20.02 -25.50 -4.02
CA GLU A 18 -19.59 -24.72 -5.20
C GLU A 18 -19.86 -23.22 -4.98
N ALA A 19 -21.02 -22.88 -4.40
CA ALA A 19 -21.35 -21.50 -4.08
C ALA A 19 -20.39 -20.89 -3.03
N LEU A 20 -19.99 -21.67 -2.02
CA LEU A 20 -19.03 -21.23 -1.00
C LEU A 20 -17.63 -21.01 -1.58
N LEU A 21 -17.15 -21.89 -2.46
CA LEU A 21 -15.86 -21.71 -3.14
C LEU A 21 -15.82 -20.39 -3.93
N LEU A 22 -16.89 -20.08 -4.67
CA LEU A 22 -16.98 -18.82 -5.41
C LEU A 22 -17.02 -17.60 -4.47
N VAL A 23 -17.62 -17.71 -3.29
CA VAL A 23 -17.57 -16.65 -2.27
C VAL A 23 -16.15 -16.45 -1.76
N ASP A 24 -15.44 -17.53 -1.44
CA ASP A 24 -14.05 -17.47 -0.95
C ASP A 24 -13.13 -16.82 -1.99
N GLU A 25 -13.25 -17.19 -3.28
CA GLU A 25 -12.51 -16.58 -4.39
C GLU A 25 -12.79 -15.07 -4.50
N LEU A 26 -14.05 -14.65 -4.40
CA LEU A 26 -14.43 -13.23 -4.43
C LEU A 26 -13.88 -12.46 -3.22
N GLU A 27 -13.84 -13.08 -2.05
CA GLU A 27 -13.24 -12.49 -0.85
C GLU A 27 -11.73 -12.32 -1.00
N GLU A 28 -11.02 -13.33 -1.52
CA GLU A 28 -9.59 -13.27 -1.84
C GLU A 28 -9.28 -12.17 -2.86
N MET A 29 -10.05 -12.10 -3.95
CA MET A 29 -9.89 -11.05 -4.97
C MET A 29 -10.10 -9.65 -4.38
N SER A 30 -11.14 -9.47 -3.55
CA SER A 30 -11.46 -8.21 -2.88
C SER A 30 -10.36 -7.78 -1.90
N LEU A 31 -9.74 -8.72 -1.19
CA LEU A 31 -8.62 -8.46 -0.29
C LEU A 31 -7.36 -8.12 -1.08
N SER A 32 -7.04 -8.89 -2.12
CA SER A 32 -5.88 -8.66 -3.00
C SER A 32 -5.92 -7.27 -3.63
N ASP A 33 -7.08 -6.83 -4.14
CA ASP A 33 -7.25 -5.47 -4.69
C ASP A 33 -6.94 -4.37 -3.66
N LYS A 34 -7.30 -4.58 -2.38
CA LYS A 34 -6.99 -3.62 -1.31
C LYS A 34 -5.50 -3.61 -1.00
N ILE A 35 -4.88 -4.77 -0.90
CA ILE A 35 -3.44 -4.92 -0.67
C ILE A 35 -2.66 -4.22 -1.79
N ASN A 36 -2.98 -4.49 -3.06
CA ASN A 36 -2.30 -3.91 -4.21
C ASN A 36 -2.41 -2.38 -4.25
N LYS A 37 -3.57 -1.82 -3.87
CA LYS A 37 -3.74 -0.37 -3.78
C LYS A 37 -2.97 0.23 -2.61
N ILE A 38 -2.99 -0.42 -1.45
CA ILE A 38 -2.21 0.02 -0.28
C ILE A 38 -0.71 -0.01 -0.60
N ASP A 39 -0.21 -1.07 -1.24
CA ASP A 39 1.17 -1.17 -1.73
C ASP A 39 1.52 -0.02 -2.67
N SER A 40 0.69 0.23 -3.67
CA SER A 40 0.91 1.32 -4.64
C SER A 40 1.04 2.70 -3.95
N TYR A 41 0.18 3.00 -2.98
CA TYR A 41 0.29 4.24 -2.19
C TYR A 41 1.46 4.20 -1.20
N GLY A 42 1.78 3.04 -0.64
CA GLY A 42 2.95 2.82 0.21
C GLY A 42 4.25 3.16 -0.54
N VAL A 43 4.40 2.69 -1.77
CA VAL A 43 5.53 3.06 -2.64
C VAL A 43 5.59 4.57 -2.86
N ILE A 44 4.46 5.25 -3.13
CA ILE A 44 4.43 6.71 -3.31
C ILE A 44 4.88 7.43 -2.03
N LEU A 45 4.38 7.00 -0.87
CA LEU A 45 4.77 7.53 0.43
C LEU A 45 6.28 7.39 0.65
N LEU A 46 6.81 6.19 0.43
CA LEU A 46 8.23 5.88 0.61
C LEU A 46 9.12 6.69 -0.33
N ILE A 47 8.75 6.87 -1.60
CA ILE A 47 9.50 7.70 -2.56
C ILE A 47 9.73 9.10 -1.99
N HIS A 48 8.68 9.72 -1.47
CA HIS A 48 8.75 11.10 -0.99
C HIS A 48 9.50 11.21 0.34
N LEU A 49 9.38 10.22 1.22
CA LEU A 49 10.16 10.16 2.46
C LEU A 49 11.65 9.97 2.17
N ILE A 50 12.01 9.08 1.23
CA ILE A 50 13.39 8.87 0.80
C ILE A 50 13.98 10.18 0.27
N LYS A 51 13.26 10.88 -0.64
CA LYS A 51 13.67 12.18 -1.17
C LYS A 51 13.86 13.22 -0.06
N GLN A 52 12.93 13.29 0.89
CA GLN A 52 13.05 14.22 2.03
C GLN A 52 14.29 13.96 2.87
N LYS A 53 14.61 12.69 3.15
CA LYS A 53 15.76 12.28 3.95
C LYS A 53 17.07 12.53 3.20
N ALA A 54 17.15 12.09 1.94
CA ALA A 54 18.35 12.24 1.12
C ALA A 54 18.67 13.72 0.89
N GLU A 55 17.67 14.53 0.49
CA GLU A 55 17.88 15.95 0.17
C GLU A 55 17.84 16.88 1.39
N LYS A 56 17.50 16.36 2.58
CA LYS A 56 17.36 17.12 3.82
C LYS A 56 16.45 18.34 3.68
N ARG A 57 15.42 18.23 2.84
CA ARG A 57 14.44 19.28 2.57
C ARG A 57 13.09 18.67 2.22
N SER A 58 12.04 19.48 2.24
CA SER A 58 10.73 19.10 1.76
C SER A 58 10.20 20.17 0.81
N THR A 59 9.33 19.76 -0.12
CA THR A 59 8.55 20.70 -0.92
C THR A 59 7.08 20.55 -0.58
N ARG A 60 6.28 21.61 -0.81
CA ARG A 60 4.82 21.55 -0.64
C ARG A 60 4.16 20.44 -1.46
N SER A 61 4.70 20.19 -2.66
CA SER A 61 4.21 19.08 -3.50
C SER A 61 4.48 17.72 -2.88
N TRP A 62 5.62 17.54 -2.21
CA TRP A 62 5.98 16.28 -1.57
C TRP A 62 5.16 16.05 -0.30
N GLU A 63 4.96 17.09 0.50
CA GLU A 63 4.06 17.04 1.66
C GLU A 63 2.65 16.64 1.27
N LEU A 64 2.13 17.24 0.20
CA LEU A 64 0.80 16.91 -0.31
C LEU A 64 0.72 15.46 -0.83
N SER A 65 1.77 14.97 -1.51
CA SER A 65 1.85 13.57 -1.95
C SER A 65 1.85 12.60 -0.77
N ILE A 66 2.62 12.91 0.29
CA ILE A 66 2.68 12.12 1.53
C ILE A 66 1.30 12.09 2.19
N GLU A 67 0.67 13.25 2.40
CA GLU A 67 -0.65 13.37 3.02
C GLU A 67 -1.71 12.58 2.23
N ASN A 68 -1.72 12.71 0.91
CA ASN A 68 -2.66 11.98 0.05
C ASN A 68 -2.44 10.48 0.11
N ALA A 69 -1.19 10.00 0.04
CA ALA A 69 -0.88 8.58 0.14
C ALA A 69 -1.35 8.00 1.48
N VAL A 70 -1.03 8.67 2.60
CA VAL A 70 -1.49 8.29 3.94
C VAL A 70 -3.02 8.26 4.01
N ARG A 71 -3.70 9.29 3.50
CA ARG A 71 -5.17 9.34 3.48
C ARG A 71 -5.78 8.17 2.71
N GLU A 72 -5.26 7.87 1.53
CA GLU A 72 -5.80 6.78 0.71
C GLU A 72 -5.51 5.40 1.31
N ILE A 73 -4.30 5.17 1.88
CA ILE A 73 -3.98 3.95 2.63
C ILE A 73 -5.00 3.74 3.75
N ASN A 74 -5.21 4.75 4.60
CA ASN A 74 -6.13 4.67 5.73
C ASN A 74 -7.59 4.45 5.28
N LYS A 75 -8.01 5.12 4.20
CA LYS A 75 -9.34 4.97 3.63
C LYS A 75 -9.59 3.59 3.05
N ILE A 76 -8.61 2.99 2.37
CA ILE A 76 -8.71 1.64 1.81
C ILE A 76 -8.66 0.60 2.93
N ASN A 77 -7.79 0.81 3.91
CA ASN A 77 -7.57 -0.14 4.99
C ASN A 77 -8.75 -0.20 5.98
N LYS A 78 -9.58 0.85 6.06
CA LYS A 78 -10.74 0.89 6.97
C LYS A 78 -11.90 0.01 6.49
N ARG A 79 -12.38 -0.89 7.34
CA ARG A 79 -13.62 -1.67 7.10
C ARG A 79 -14.85 -0.79 7.33
N ARG A 80 -15.73 -0.69 6.33
CA ARG A 80 -16.90 0.22 6.38
C ARG A 80 -18.06 -0.25 7.25
N LYS A 81 -18.27 -1.58 7.36
CA LYS A 81 -19.46 -2.15 8.00
C LYS A 81 -19.19 -2.81 9.36
N SER A 82 -18.08 -3.53 9.47
CA SER A 82 -17.73 -4.30 10.69
C SER A 82 -16.87 -3.54 11.70
N GLY A 83 -16.41 -2.32 11.35
CA GLY A 83 -15.36 -1.65 12.12
C GLY A 83 -14.01 -2.36 11.96
N GLY A 84 -12.94 -1.71 12.43
CA GLY A 84 -11.57 -2.22 12.30
C GLY A 84 -10.94 -2.02 10.92
N VAL A 85 -9.88 -2.78 10.64
CA VAL A 85 -9.02 -2.64 9.47
C VAL A 85 -8.88 -3.96 8.69
N TYR A 86 -8.56 -3.88 7.40
CA TYR A 86 -8.24 -5.06 6.59
C TYR A 86 -6.86 -5.61 6.95
N LEU A 87 -5.89 -4.71 7.09
CA LEU A 87 -4.50 -4.98 7.40
C LEU A 87 -4.12 -4.35 8.74
N ASN A 88 -3.53 -5.15 9.60
CA ASN A 88 -2.97 -4.70 10.87
C ASN A 88 -1.57 -4.05 10.67
N GLN A 89 -0.98 -3.58 11.77
CA GLN A 89 0.32 -2.90 11.74
C GLN A 89 1.45 -3.75 11.14
N THR A 90 1.50 -5.03 11.47
CA THR A 90 2.52 -5.96 10.97
C THR A 90 2.36 -6.15 9.45
N GLU A 91 1.14 -6.39 8.99
CA GLU A 91 0.84 -6.57 7.55
C GLU A 91 1.15 -5.29 6.75
N LEU A 92 0.85 -4.10 7.31
CA LEU A 92 1.22 -2.83 6.69
C LEU A 92 2.75 -2.66 6.61
N MET A 93 3.48 -3.01 7.67
CA MET A 93 4.94 -2.97 7.68
C MET A 93 5.53 -3.92 6.63
N GLU A 94 5.00 -5.13 6.49
CA GLU A 94 5.44 -6.10 5.47
C GLU A 94 5.26 -5.55 4.04
N ILE A 95 4.12 -4.92 3.76
CA ILE A 95 3.89 -4.26 2.46
C ILE A 95 4.90 -3.13 2.23
N LEU A 96 5.13 -2.28 3.23
CA LEU A 96 6.10 -1.17 3.11
C LEU A 96 7.52 -1.69 2.87
N GLN A 97 7.92 -2.77 3.55
CA GLN A 97 9.21 -3.43 3.33
C GLN A 97 9.34 -3.97 1.91
N GLN A 98 8.33 -4.65 1.39
CA GLN A 98 8.32 -5.16 0.02
C GLN A 98 8.41 -4.03 -1.01
N GLY A 99 7.71 -2.91 -0.76
CA GLY A 99 7.71 -1.74 -1.63
C GLY A 99 8.97 -0.88 -1.57
N TYR A 100 9.82 -1.04 -0.54
CA TYR A 100 10.94 -0.13 -0.29
C TYR A 100 11.95 -0.07 -1.44
N GLN A 101 12.39 -1.22 -1.96
CA GLN A 101 13.37 -1.25 -3.05
C GLN A 101 12.83 -0.62 -4.34
N VAL A 102 11.54 -0.79 -4.62
CA VAL A 102 10.86 -0.13 -5.75
C VAL A 102 10.81 1.38 -5.53
N ALA A 103 10.50 1.82 -4.31
CA ALA A 103 10.45 3.23 -3.95
C ALA A 103 11.83 3.89 -4.02
N LEU A 104 12.88 3.22 -3.54
CA LEU A 104 14.26 3.70 -3.58
C LEU A 104 14.75 3.93 -5.02
N LYS A 105 14.52 2.94 -5.91
CA LYS A 105 14.86 3.07 -7.32
C LYS A 105 14.14 4.25 -7.99
N ARG A 106 12.86 4.45 -7.68
CA ARG A 106 12.08 5.58 -8.22
C ARG A 106 12.52 6.91 -7.61
N ALA A 107 12.84 6.93 -6.33
CA ALA A 107 13.36 8.11 -5.65
C ALA A 107 14.72 8.54 -6.24
N ALA A 108 15.60 7.61 -6.60
CA ALA A 108 16.88 7.93 -7.25
C ALA A 108 16.72 8.68 -8.57
N LEU A 109 15.69 8.35 -9.36
CA LEU A 109 15.38 9.06 -10.62
C LEU A 109 14.88 10.50 -10.41
N GLU A 110 14.31 10.79 -9.23
CA GLU A 110 13.69 12.09 -8.94
C GLU A 110 14.52 12.96 -8.00
N ALA A 111 15.23 12.34 -7.05
CA ALA A 111 16.04 13.00 -6.05
C ALA A 111 17.25 13.64 -6.70
N PHE A 112 17.59 14.87 -6.30
CA PHE A 112 18.72 15.61 -6.87
C PHE A 112 18.71 15.64 -8.40
N GLU A 113 17.51 15.65 -9.01
CA GLU A 113 17.32 15.63 -10.47
C GLU A 113 17.91 14.38 -11.17
N GLY A 114 17.95 13.25 -10.47
CA GLY A 114 18.43 11.98 -11.04
C GLY A 114 19.95 11.82 -11.02
N ARG A 115 20.66 12.61 -10.20
CA ARG A 115 22.13 12.61 -10.17
C ARG A 115 22.75 11.32 -9.61
N TYR A 116 22.04 10.63 -8.72
CA TYR A 116 22.57 9.48 -8.00
C TYR A 116 21.92 8.19 -8.48
N GLU A 117 22.72 7.13 -8.55
CA GLU A 117 22.21 5.78 -8.73
C GLU A 117 21.48 5.29 -7.48
N THR A 118 20.75 4.18 -7.60
CA THR A 118 19.93 3.63 -6.51
C THR A 118 20.78 3.29 -5.28
N GLU A 119 21.95 2.69 -5.51
CA GLU A 119 22.90 2.28 -4.47
C GLU A 119 23.51 3.49 -3.77
N GLU A 120 23.87 4.53 -4.51
CA GLU A 120 24.41 5.77 -3.96
C GLU A 120 23.38 6.50 -3.10
N LEU A 121 22.12 6.53 -3.55
CA LEU A 121 21.03 7.11 -2.75
C LEU A 121 20.75 6.27 -1.49
N ALA A 122 20.87 4.94 -1.57
CA ALA A 122 20.69 4.04 -0.43
C ALA A 122 21.64 4.38 0.72
N GLU A 123 22.87 4.75 0.42
CA GLU A 123 23.88 5.15 1.42
C GLU A 123 23.53 6.47 2.13
N MET A 124 22.66 7.29 1.55
CA MET A 124 22.25 8.59 2.12
C MET A 124 21.10 8.50 3.11
N VAL A 125 20.42 7.36 3.18
CA VAL A 125 19.19 7.20 3.94
C VAL A 125 19.23 5.96 4.84
N ASN A 126 18.46 5.99 5.92
CA ASN A 126 18.27 4.83 6.77
C ASN A 126 16.92 4.17 6.43
N GLU A 127 16.96 2.96 5.88
CA GLU A 127 15.78 2.20 5.50
C GLU A 127 14.81 2.00 6.68
N GLN A 128 15.32 1.58 7.85
CA GLN A 128 14.46 1.35 9.02
C GLN A 128 13.83 2.62 9.55
N GLU A 129 14.52 3.75 9.51
CA GLU A 129 13.98 5.05 9.91
C GLU A 129 12.83 5.45 8.97
N ILE A 130 13.00 5.27 7.66
CA ILE A 130 11.97 5.57 6.66
C ILE A 130 10.75 4.67 6.84
N LEU A 131 10.94 3.36 7.00
CA LEU A 131 9.86 2.40 7.21
C LEU A 131 9.10 2.72 8.49
N SER A 132 9.80 2.98 9.59
CA SER A 132 9.20 3.34 10.88
C SER A 132 8.41 4.65 10.78
N GLN A 133 8.97 5.68 10.14
CA GLN A 133 8.29 6.96 9.92
C GLN A 133 7.05 6.79 9.05
N SER A 134 7.13 6.00 7.99
CA SER A 134 6.00 5.75 7.09
C SER A 134 4.83 5.09 7.82
N LEU A 135 5.13 4.12 8.69
CA LEU A 135 4.13 3.45 9.51
C LEU A 135 3.53 4.39 10.55
N GLU A 136 4.35 5.21 11.23
CA GLU A 136 3.87 6.22 12.18
C GLU A 136 2.90 7.19 11.51
N LEU A 137 3.20 7.64 10.28
CA LEU A 137 2.32 8.52 9.53
C LEU A 137 0.98 7.88 9.18
N ILE A 138 0.96 6.58 8.85
CA ILE A 138 -0.27 5.85 8.58
C ILE A 138 -1.11 5.71 9.86
N GLN A 139 -0.49 5.63 11.03
CA GLN A 139 -1.16 5.40 12.31
C GLN A 139 -1.64 6.66 13.04
N LYS A 140 -1.30 7.85 12.54
CA LYS A 140 -1.80 9.14 13.07
C LYS A 140 -3.27 9.36 12.75
#